data_AF-A0A2V8JT28-F1
#
_entry.id   AF-A0A2V8JT28-F1
#
_cell.length_a   1.000
_cell.length_b   1.000
_cell.length_c   1.000
_cell.angle_alpha   90.00
_cell.angle_beta   90.00
_cell.angle_gamma   90.00
#
_symmetry.space_group_name_H-M   'P 1'
#
loop_
_entity.id
_entity.type
_entity.pdbx_description
1 polymer ?
#
loop_
_entity_poly.entity_id
_entity_poly.type
_entity_poly.pdbx_seq_one_letter_code
_entity_poly.pdbx_strand_id
1 'polypeptide(L)'
;TEYPSQGIWPSDKNNFAPAVGFAWSPTWLGKDKTTIRGGYQIAYQLPGNTLSWIGSDAGNTPGLVYQPIDRGTGEYRDYSNIPIPLPVTLTPVSPTVFPVTDRSQVLSVFAPDYTTPYVETFTLGITRALTSNLTLDVRYLGDRGMKLHSSMNLNEADFRNNGLLQALSITRAGGDAPMFDQMFKGLNLGSGVVGTDLSGSEALRRNSSFRNFIANGDFASVARALNTTNVGTVQPRGQVVNGGTLRSSGLFPENFIVANPQFSTLNYRNNSDSSNYHSLEAAFTVRPTHGIAYRAAYTWSRSLAVSGGVNLGGTFNGTYRDLLNRNADYTLQSTHRAHDFRSYGTFELPFGPGRLLGANSSGWFARLIEGWDIGTIVNLTSGAPLFVIGGQTIYGLTTLVGGETASRMNGQTVTGIGTPDIVGEFPRDGKVVWPLKQGDAFGNFFSQQYQRVPDPACASVAATLAPFCTLTALADANGKIVLRNAAPGQLGSLGLNPLTGPGMWSFDANLLKTIKIAESKTLTLRVDARNVFNHPIPGDPNLNINSGTFGEINYKTGNRRLQGQIHFQF
;
A
#
# COMPACT_ATOMS: atom_id res chain seq x y z
N THR A 1 -21.29 -27.56 12.24
CA THR A 1 -21.10 -26.65 13.38
C THR A 1 -22.10 -27.03 14.45
N GLU A 2 -21.69 -27.10 15.72
CA GLU A 2 -22.58 -27.48 16.84
C GLU A 2 -23.68 -26.43 17.12
N TYR A 3 -23.55 -25.21 16.58
CA TYR A 3 -24.48 -24.09 16.78
C TYR A 3 -24.84 -23.39 15.46
N PRO A 4 -25.61 -24.02 14.55
CA PRO A 4 -25.93 -23.45 13.23
C PRO A 4 -26.80 -22.19 13.28
N SER A 5 -27.43 -21.90 14.43
CA SER A 5 -28.25 -20.71 14.67
C SER A 5 -27.46 -19.51 15.19
N GLN A 6 -26.17 -19.68 15.51
CA GLN A 6 -25.31 -18.59 15.99
C GLN A 6 -24.50 -18.01 14.83
N GLY A 7 -24.51 -16.68 14.72
CA GLY A 7 -23.62 -15.96 13.81
C GLY A 7 -22.16 -16.10 14.24
N ILE A 8 -21.23 -15.95 13.29
CA ILE A 8 -19.78 -16.04 13.54
C ILE A 8 -19.29 -14.89 14.46
N TRP A 9 -20.04 -13.80 14.53
CA TRP A 9 -19.87 -12.71 15.50
C TRP A 9 -21.25 -12.23 16.00
N PRO A 10 -21.29 -11.48 17.12
CA PRO A 10 -22.55 -10.99 17.69
C PRO A 10 -23.32 -10.09 16.73
N SER A 11 -24.65 -10.25 16.68
CA SER A 11 -25.48 -9.39 15.84
C SER A 11 -25.50 -7.95 16.36
N ASP A 12 -25.06 -7.03 15.52
CA ASP A 12 -25.10 -5.60 15.78
C ASP A 12 -26.50 -5.03 15.44
N LYS A 13 -27.26 -4.65 16.47
CA LYS A 13 -28.69 -4.27 16.35
C LYS A 13 -28.96 -2.80 16.60
N ASN A 14 -27.94 -1.98 16.90
CA ASN A 14 -28.12 -0.58 17.32
C ASN A 14 -27.61 0.44 16.28
N ASN A 15 -27.65 0.08 15.00
CA ASN A 15 -27.17 0.89 13.88
C ASN A 15 -28.15 2.03 13.50
N PHE A 16 -28.19 3.09 14.31
CA PHE A 16 -28.97 4.29 14.01
C PHE A 16 -28.20 5.24 13.08
N ALA A 17 -28.76 5.49 11.89
CA ALA A 17 -28.12 6.23 10.80
C ALA A 17 -28.86 7.56 10.50
N PRO A 18 -28.65 8.63 11.28
CA PRO A 18 -29.27 9.91 11.00
C PRO A 18 -28.71 10.51 9.71
N ALA A 19 -29.58 11.15 8.94
CA ALA A 19 -29.22 11.99 7.81
C ALA A 19 -29.99 13.30 7.91
N VAL A 20 -29.27 14.41 8.02
CA VAL A 20 -29.83 15.76 8.09
C VAL A 20 -29.17 16.62 7.05
N GLY A 21 -29.96 17.45 6.37
CA GLY A 21 -29.46 18.33 5.33
C GLY A 21 -30.28 19.60 5.24
N PHE A 22 -29.67 20.63 4.68
CA PHE A 22 -30.33 21.89 4.38
C PHE A 22 -29.98 22.36 2.98
N ALA A 23 -30.90 23.12 2.38
CA ALA A 23 -30.67 23.85 1.16
C ALA A 23 -31.28 25.24 1.33
N TRP A 24 -30.50 26.27 1.01
CA TRP A 24 -30.90 27.65 1.22
C TRP A 24 -30.44 28.55 0.08
N SER A 25 -31.34 29.39 -0.40
CA SER A 25 -31.09 30.39 -1.43
C SER A 25 -31.23 31.79 -0.82
N PRO A 26 -30.15 32.40 -0.30
CA PRO A 26 -30.20 33.72 0.32
C PRO A 26 -30.56 34.81 -0.70
N THR A 27 -31.64 35.56 -0.42
CA THR A 27 -32.14 36.61 -1.31
C THR A 27 -31.15 37.77 -1.48
N TRP A 28 -30.37 38.09 -0.44
CA TRP A 28 -29.36 39.15 -0.48
C TRP A 28 -28.11 38.82 -1.29
N LEU A 29 -27.90 37.55 -1.67
CA LEU A 29 -26.85 37.13 -2.62
C LEU A 29 -27.39 36.97 -4.05
N GLY A 30 -28.50 37.64 -4.34
CA GLY A 30 -29.22 37.56 -5.61
C GLY A 30 -30.24 36.43 -5.59
N LYS A 31 -31.53 36.81 -5.71
CA LYS A 31 -32.64 35.87 -5.85
C LYS A 31 -32.33 34.85 -6.96
N ASP A 32 -32.36 33.56 -6.60
CA ASP A 32 -32.11 32.42 -7.49
C ASP A 32 -30.71 32.34 -8.12
N LYS A 33 -29.75 33.15 -7.65
CA LYS A 33 -28.37 33.14 -8.17
C LYS A 33 -27.40 32.34 -7.31
N THR A 34 -27.63 32.25 -6.01
CA THR A 34 -26.73 31.55 -5.07
C THR A 34 -27.53 30.51 -4.31
N THR A 35 -27.03 29.27 -4.26
CA THR A 35 -27.61 28.20 -3.45
C THR A 35 -26.52 27.60 -2.56
N ILE A 36 -26.82 27.53 -1.26
CA ILE A 36 -25.98 26.88 -0.25
C ILE A 36 -26.65 25.56 0.10
N ARG A 37 -25.89 24.48 0.09
CA ARG A 37 -26.35 23.15 0.50
C ARG A 37 -25.37 22.59 1.51
N GLY A 38 -25.86 21.90 2.52
CA GLY A 38 -25.01 21.18 3.44
C GLY A 38 -25.75 20.06 4.10
N GLY A 39 -25.01 19.14 4.70
CA GLY A 39 -25.61 18.00 5.38
C GLY A 39 -24.59 17.16 6.12
N TYR A 40 -25.14 16.35 7.02
CA TYR A 40 -24.44 15.35 7.78
C TYR A 40 -25.22 14.05 7.68
N GLN A 41 -24.51 12.94 7.45
CA GLN A 41 -25.12 11.62 7.46
C GLN A 41 -24.16 10.59 8.06
N ILE A 42 -24.74 9.57 8.69
CA ILE A 42 -24.04 8.34 9.05
C ILE A 42 -24.48 7.25 8.08
N ALA A 43 -23.54 6.55 7.48
CA ALA A 43 -23.80 5.37 6.67
C ALA A 43 -23.07 4.16 7.25
N TYR A 44 -23.81 3.09 7.53
CA TYR A 44 -23.21 1.82 7.94
C TYR A 44 -22.81 1.00 6.72
N GLN A 45 -21.62 0.43 6.77
CA GLN A 45 -21.15 -0.44 5.71
C GLN A 45 -21.86 -1.79 5.80
N LEU A 46 -22.58 -2.15 4.73
CA LEU A 46 -23.12 -3.51 4.60
C LEU A 46 -21.96 -4.52 4.53
N PRO A 47 -22.15 -5.75 5.02
CA PRO A 47 -21.12 -6.78 5.15
C PRO A 47 -20.56 -7.35 3.82
N GLY A 48 -20.50 -6.58 2.75
CA GLY A 48 -20.11 -7.03 1.40
C GLY A 48 -18.74 -7.74 1.37
N ASN A 49 -17.68 -7.13 1.92
CA ASN A 49 -16.36 -7.76 1.99
C ASN A 49 -16.24 -8.78 3.14
N THR A 50 -17.00 -8.60 4.23
CA THR A 50 -16.99 -9.57 5.34
C THR A 50 -17.61 -10.91 4.95
N LEU A 51 -18.48 -10.98 3.93
CA LEU A 51 -18.96 -12.26 3.40
C LEU A 51 -17.83 -13.09 2.77
N SER A 52 -16.85 -12.44 2.13
CA SER A 52 -15.65 -13.13 1.64
C SER A 52 -14.79 -13.64 2.80
N TRP A 53 -14.72 -12.90 3.90
CA TRP A 53 -13.97 -13.30 5.10
C TRP A 53 -14.67 -14.45 5.81
N ILE A 54 -16.00 -14.43 5.90
CA ILE A 54 -16.78 -15.56 6.39
C ILE A 54 -16.47 -16.81 5.57
N GLY A 55 -16.48 -16.70 4.24
CA GLY A 55 -16.14 -17.80 3.35
C GLY A 55 -14.72 -18.33 3.58
N SER A 56 -13.73 -17.44 3.68
CA SER A 56 -12.34 -17.83 3.91
C SER A 56 -12.08 -18.35 5.31
N ASP A 57 -12.63 -17.71 6.34
CA ASP A 57 -12.35 -17.99 7.74
C ASP A 57 -13.12 -19.23 8.20
N ALA A 58 -14.39 -19.39 7.78
CA ALA A 58 -15.13 -20.63 8.02
C ALA A 58 -14.58 -21.79 7.17
N GLY A 59 -14.17 -21.51 5.92
CA GLY A 59 -13.60 -22.48 5.00
C GLY A 59 -12.16 -22.92 5.33
N ASN A 60 -11.39 -22.11 6.05
CA ASN A 60 -10.02 -22.42 6.52
C ASN A 60 -9.97 -22.91 7.96
N THR A 61 -11.11 -23.33 8.55
CA THR A 61 -11.12 -23.90 9.90
C THR A 61 -10.26 -25.16 9.91
N PRO A 62 -9.18 -25.22 10.73
CA PRO A 62 -8.31 -26.38 10.84
C PRO A 62 -9.09 -27.69 10.92
N GLY A 63 -8.80 -28.60 9.98
CA GLY A 63 -9.44 -29.91 9.91
C GLY A 63 -10.77 -29.99 9.15
N LEU A 64 -11.35 -28.87 8.75
CA LEU A 64 -12.53 -28.83 7.87
C LEU A 64 -12.19 -28.38 6.44
N VAL A 65 -10.92 -28.08 6.20
CA VAL A 65 -10.40 -27.58 4.92
C VAL A 65 -10.06 -28.74 3.99
N TYR A 66 -10.68 -28.77 2.82
CA TYR A 66 -10.25 -29.61 1.71
C TYR A 66 -9.86 -28.71 0.54
N GLN A 67 -8.55 -28.45 0.40
CA GLN A 67 -7.97 -27.71 -0.72
C GLN A 67 -7.14 -28.66 -1.59
N PRO A 68 -7.73 -29.23 -2.66
CA PRO A 68 -6.98 -30.03 -3.61
C PRO A 68 -6.03 -29.10 -4.38
N ILE A 69 -4.72 -29.23 -4.13
CA ILE A 69 -3.69 -28.45 -4.82
C ILE A 69 -3.18 -29.26 -6.00
N ASP A 70 -3.46 -28.81 -7.22
CA ASP A 70 -2.78 -29.32 -8.41
C ASP A 70 -1.33 -28.78 -8.44
N ARG A 71 -0.34 -29.67 -8.41
CA ARG A 71 1.09 -29.38 -8.52
C ARG A 71 1.66 -29.68 -9.91
N GLY A 72 0.82 -29.68 -10.95
CA GLY A 72 1.25 -29.93 -12.32
C GLY A 72 2.47 -29.10 -12.74
N THR A 73 3.43 -29.76 -13.39
CA THR A 73 4.59 -29.13 -14.02
C THR A 73 4.42 -29.14 -15.53
N GLY A 74 4.41 -27.96 -16.18
CA GLY A 74 4.30 -27.83 -17.65
C GLY A 74 3.85 -26.43 -18.08
N GLU A 75 4.17 -26.05 -19.32
CA GLU A 75 3.79 -24.74 -19.91
C GLU A 75 2.29 -24.68 -20.28
N TYR A 76 1.65 -25.85 -20.45
CA TYR A 76 0.21 -26.00 -20.65
C TYR A 76 -0.38 -26.91 -19.57
N ARG A 77 -1.42 -26.42 -18.89
CA ARG A 77 -2.15 -27.15 -17.85
C ARG A 77 -3.37 -27.81 -18.45
N ASP A 78 -3.38 -29.15 -18.47
CA ASP A 78 -4.50 -29.94 -18.95
C ASP A 78 -5.40 -30.36 -17.78
N TYR A 79 -6.64 -29.84 -17.78
CA TYR A 79 -7.64 -30.13 -16.75
C TYR A 79 -8.62 -31.24 -17.16
N SER A 80 -8.49 -31.81 -18.36
CA SER A 80 -9.42 -32.82 -18.89
C SER A 80 -9.43 -34.13 -18.09
N ASN A 81 -8.36 -34.40 -17.33
CA ASN A 81 -8.20 -35.60 -16.50
C ASN A 81 -8.62 -35.41 -15.03
N ILE A 82 -9.21 -34.26 -14.66
CA ILE A 82 -9.72 -34.05 -13.30
C ILE A 82 -11.17 -34.57 -13.23
N PRO A 83 -11.45 -35.67 -12.50
CA PRO A 83 -12.82 -36.13 -12.30
C PRO A 83 -13.58 -35.15 -11.38
N ILE A 84 -14.71 -34.62 -11.87
CA ILE A 84 -15.61 -33.73 -11.12
C ILE A 84 -16.94 -34.45 -10.87
N PRO A 85 -17.47 -34.45 -9.62
CA PRO A 85 -16.91 -33.81 -8.43
C PRO A 85 -15.69 -34.58 -7.89
N LEU A 86 -14.72 -33.83 -7.35
CA LEU A 86 -13.57 -34.44 -6.69
C LEU A 86 -14.08 -35.34 -5.55
N PRO A 87 -13.56 -36.56 -5.37
CA PRO A 87 -13.92 -37.40 -4.24
C PRO A 87 -13.51 -36.69 -2.95
N VAL A 88 -14.49 -36.28 -2.15
CA VAL A 88 -14.27 -35.55 -0.90
C VAL A 88 -14.38 -36.54 0.25
N THR A 89 -13.26 -36.85 0.91
CA THR A 89 -13.29 -37.57 2.20
C THR A 89 -13.13 -36.54 3.31
N LEU A 90 -14.23 -35.91 3.71
CA LEU A 90 -14.23 -35.08 4.92
C LEU A 90 -14.23 -36.03 6.12
N THR A 91 -13.05 -36.27 6.70
CA THR A 91 -12.96 -36.87 8.03
C THR A 91 -13.06 -35.73 9.03
N PRO A 92 -14.13 -35.62 9.83
CA PRO A 92 -14.18 -34.65 10.91
C PRO A 92 -12.99 -34.92 11.83
N VAL A 93 -12.11 -33.93 12.01
CA VAL A 93 -10.94 -34.11 12.88
C VAL A 93 -11.43 -34.03 14.31
N SER A 94 -11.70 -35.19 14.88
CA SER A 94 -11.67 -35.38 16.32
C SER A 94 -10.23 -35.75 16.71
N PRO A 95 -9.62 -35.04 17.66
CA PRO A 95 -10.20 -34.01 18.52
C PRO A 95 -10.10 -32.59 17.95
N THR A 96 -11.04 -31.73 18.36
CA THR A 96 -11.05 -30.25 18.29
C THR A 96 -9.89 -29.58 19.04
N VAL A 97 -8.91 -30.36 19.51
CA VAL A 97 -7.73 -29.92 20.25
C VAL A 97 -6.51 -30.09 19.35
N PHE A 98 -5.97 -28.96 18.89
CA PHE A 98 -4.72 -28.95 18.14
C PHE A 98 -3.54 -29.12 19.11
N PRO A 99 -2.68 -30.12 18.90
CA PRO A 99 -1.49 -30.27 19.73
C PRO A 99 -0.65 -28.99 19.71
N VAL A 100 -0.18 -28.54 20.88
CA VAL A 100 0.76 -27.40 21.01
C VAL A 100 2.05 -27.59 20.20
N THR A 101 2.31 -28.82 19.79
CA THR A 101 3.45 -29.24 19.00
C THR A 101 3.27 -29.10 17.49
N ASP A 102 2.05 -28.85 17.00
CA ASP A 102 1.74 -28.72 15.58
C ASP A 102 2.39 -27.45 14.98
N ARG A 103 2.10 -26.30 15.58
CA ARG A 103 2.67 -24.99 15.23
C ARG A 103 2.49 -24.57 13.77
N SER A 104 1.60 -25.22 13.03
CA SER A 104 1.35 -24.95 11.61
C SER A 104 -0.07 -24.45 11.33
N GLN A 105 -1.01 -24.64 12.25
CA GLN A 105 -2.43 -24.34 12.03
C GLN A 105 -2.68 -22.85 11.85
N VAL A 106 -3.64 -22.50 11.00
CA VAL A 106 -4.10 -21.10 10.83
C VAL A 106 -5.51 -21.02 11.35
N LEU A 107 -5.78 -20.05 12.22
CA LEU A 107 -7.12 -19.81 12.76
C LEU A 107 -7.48 -18.33 12.62
N SER A 108 -8.71 -18.07 12.20
CA SER A 108 -9.29 -16.72 12.23
C SER A 108 -10.41 -16.68 13.25
N VAL A 109 -10.44 -15.64 14.09
CA VAL A 109 -11.47 -15.41 15.10
C VAL A 109 -11.94 -13.96 15.06
N PHE A 110 -13.20 -13.73 15.40
CA PHE A 110 -13.77 -12.39 15.49
C PHE A 110 -13.74 -11.90 16.93
N ALA A 111 -13.52 -10.59 17.09
CA ALA A 111 -13.60 -9.94 18.37
C ALA A 111 -15.02 -10.06 18.96
N PRO A 112 -15.18 -10.27 20.28
CA PRO A 112 -16.50 -10.30 20.91
C PRO A 112 -17.28 -8.98 20.77
N ASP A 113 -16.60 -7.86 20.58
CA ASP A 113 -17.15 -6.52 20.38
C ASP A 113 -17.14 -6.09 18.90
N TYR A 114 -17.06 -7.05 17.98
CA TYR A 114 -17.10 -6.78 16.55
C TYR A 114 -18.42 -6.11 16.17
N THR A 115 -18.32 -4.95 15.53
CA THR A 115 -19.46 -4.11 15.16
C THR A 115 -19.39 -3.70 13.70
N THR A 116 -20.51 -3.20 13.19
CA THR A 116 -20.65 -2.74 11.82
C THR A 116 -19.86 -1.45 11.66
N PRO A 117 -18.89 -1.36 10.73
CA PRO A 117 -18.22 -0.10 10.43
C PRO A 117 -19.22 0.94 9.94
N TYR A 118 -18.90 2.20 10.18
CA TYR A 118 -19.70 3.31 9.68
C TYR A 118 -18.81 4.46 9.21
N VAL A 119 -19.38 5.28 8.33
CA VAL A 119 -18.77 6.50 7.82
C VAL A 119 -19.68 7.67 8.17
N GLU A 120 -19.09 8.69 8.78
CA GLU A 120 -19.71 9.99 8.96
C GLU A 120 -19.32 10.90 7.80
N THR A 121 -20.30 11.39 7.04
CA THR A 121 -20.07 12.29 5.92
C THR A 121 -20.60 13.68 6.25
N PHE A 122 -19.75 14.68 6.07
CA PHE A 122 -20.04 16.11 6.22
C PHE A 122 -19.93 16.76 4.84
N THR A 123 -20.95 17.49 4.43
CA THR A 123 -20.94 18.23 3.16
C THR A 123 -21.33 19.68 3.39
N LEU A 124 -20.64 20.58 2.69
CA LEU A 124 -21.02 21.98 2.58
C LEU A 124 -20.65 22.49 1.21
N GLY A 125 -21.59 23.06 0.48
CA GLY A 125 -21.36 23.53 -0.88
C GLY A 125 -22.12 24.81 -1.18
N ILE A 126 -21.52 25.63 -2.03
CA ILE A 126 -22.08 26.88 -2.53
C ILE A 126 -22.00 26.84 -4.05
N THR A 127 -23.16 26.92 -4.71
CA THR A 127 -23.26 27.09 -6.15
C THR A 127 -23.72 28.51 -6.44
N ARG A 128 -23.03 29.24 -7.31
CA ARG A 128 -23.37 30.60 -7.73
C ARG A 128 -23.35 30.77 -9.25
N ALA A 129 -24.44 31.27 -9.80
CA ALA A 129 -24.48 31.81 -11.16
C ALA A 129 -23.86 33.22 -11.16
N LEU A 130 -22.70 33.36 -11.81
CA LEU A 130 -21.99 34.63 -11.94
C LEU A 130 -22.56 35.45 -13.12
N THR A 131 -22.92 34.78 -14.21
CA THR A 131 -23.64 35.33 -15.37
C THR A 131 -24.71 34.34 -15.84
N SER A 132 -25.43 34.62 -16.92
CA SER A 132 -26.39 33.66 -17.52
C SER A 132 -25.74 32.35 -17.96
N ASN A 133 -24.46 32.40 -18.35
CA ASN A 133 -23.72 31.27 -18.90
C ASN A 133 -22.57 30.82 -18.01
N LEU A 134 -22.30 31.49 -16.90
CA LEU A 134 -21.16 31.19 -16.02
C LEU A 134 -21.60 30.77 -14.62
N THR A 135 -21.16 29.59 -14.19
CA THR A 135 -21.42 29.06 -12.85
C THR A 135 -20.11 28.72 -12.13
N LEU A 136 -20.03 29.09 -10.86
CA LEU A 136 -19.00 28.66 -9.92
C LEU A 136 -19.65 27.76 -8.86
N ASP A 137 -19.03 26.63 -8.59
CA ASP A 137 -19.46 25.69 -7.57
C ASP A 137 -18.26 25.39 -6.67
N VAL A 138 -18.43 25.53 -5.36
CA VAL A 138 -17.40 25.22 -4.36
C VAL A 138 -18.01 24.27 -3.34
N ARG A 139 -17.34 23.16 -3.06
CA ARG A 139 -17.80 22.11 -2.15
C ARG A 139 -16.70 21.70 -1.20
N TYR A 140 -17.07 21.44 0.03
CA TYR A 140 -16.27 20.78 1.02
C TYR A 140 -16.93 19.44 1.35
N LEU A 141 -16.13 18.38 1.36
CA LEU A 141 -16.54 17.04 1.75
C LEU A 141 -15.58 16.56 2.84
N GLY A 142 -16.13 16.03 3.93
CA GLY A 142 -15.38 15.35 4.97
C GLY A 142 -15.97 13.98 5.21
N ASP A 143 -15.16 12.93 5.14
CA ASP A 143 -15.56 11.57 5.46
C ASP A 143 -14.70 11.04 6.61
N ARG A 144 -15.35 10.56 7.67
CA ARG A 144 -14.69 9.94 8.81
C ARG A 144 -15.15 8.49 8.93
N GLY A 145 -14.27 7.57 8.59
CA GLY A 145 -14.49 6.14 8.77
C GLY A 145 -14.13 5.71 10.18
N MET A 146 -15.09 5.11 10.87
CA MET A 146 -14.96 4.67 12.26
C MET A 146 -15.26 3.19 12.36
N LYS A 147 -14.58 2.52 13.29
CA LYS A 147 -14.73 1.08 13.53
C LYS A 147 -14.51 0.27 12.24
N LEU A 148 -13.56 0.67 11.40
CA LEU A 148 -13.29 0.00 10.14
C LEU A 148 -12.75 -1.41 10.41
N HIS A 149 -13.09 -2.33 9.52
CA HIS A 149 -12.62 -3.71 9.61
C HIS A 149 -11.09 -3.76 9.61
N SER A 150 -10.53 -4.45 10.60
CA SER A 150 -9.10 -4.66 10.76
C SER A 150 -8.82 -6.11 11.14
N SER A 151 -7.57 -6.52 10.92
CA SER A 151 -7.09 -7.86 11.24
C SER A 151 -5.71 -7.74 11.86
N MET A 152 -5.42 -8.54 12.88
CA MET A 152 -4.09 -8.62 13.47
C MET A 152 -3.73 -10.06 13.79
N ASN A 153 -2.44 -10.39 13.73
CA ASN A 153 -1.97 -11.69 14.17
C ASN A 153 -1.74 -11.68 15.69
N LEU A 154 -2.60 -12.34 16.48
CA LEU A 154 -2.37 -12.47 17.92
C LEU A 154 -1.24 -13.45 18.25
N ASN A 155 -0.80 -14.23 17.27
CA ASN A 155 0.31 -15.16 17.43
C ASN A 155 1.64 -14.62 16.89
N GLU A 156 1.77 -13.30 16.85
CA GLU A 156 3.02 -12.64 16.52
C GLU A 156 4.12 -13.03 17.51
N ALA A 157 5.34 -13.29 17.02
CA ALA A 157 6.42 -13.81 17.84
C ALA A 157 6.95 -12.75 18.80
N ASP A 158 6.69 -12.89 20.10
CA ASP A 158 7.25 -12.04 21.14
C ASP A 158 8.76 -12.30 21.28
N PHE A 159 9.51 -11.23 21.12
CA PHE A 159 10.94 -11.18 21.45
C PHE A 159 11.28 -9.97 22.33
N ARG A 160 10.33 -9.06 22.57
CA ARG A 160 10.57 -7.78 23.26
C ARG A 160 10.34 -7.92 24.77
N ASN A 161 9.41 -8.78 25.18
CA ASN A 161 8.98 -8.87 26.59
C ASN A 161 9.43 -10.14 27.32
N ASN A 162 10.13 -11.06 26.64
CA ASN A 162 10.57 -12.35 27.21
C ASN A 162 12.10 -12.48 27.37
N GLY A 163 12.85 -11.39 27.23
CA GLY A 163 14.31 -11.38 27.35
C GLY A 163 15.07 -11.76 26.06
N LEU A 164 14.38 -12.23 25.00
CA LEU A 164 15.02 -12.56 23.72
C LEU A 164 15.72 -11.37 23.08
N LEU A 165 15.14 -10.17 23.14
CA LEU A 165 15.75 -8.96 22.60
C LEU A 165 17.14 -8.74 23.21
N GLN A 166 17.26 -8.84 24.54
CA GLN A 166 18.53 -8.65 25.23
C GLN A 166 19.53 -9.76 24.88
N ALA A 167 19.09 -11.02 24.92
CA ALA A 167 19.93 -12.16 24.58
C ALA A 167 20.45 -12.08 23.13
N LEU A 168 19.58 -11.75 22.17
CA LEU A 168 19.94 -11.58 20.76
C LEU A 168 20.86 -10.38 20.54
N SER A 169 20.71 -9.31 21.33
CA SER A 169 21.60 -8.15 21.28
C SER A 169 23.01 -8.51 21.76
N ILE A 170 23.11 -9.27 22.87
CA ILE A 170 24.38 -9.82 23.37
C ILE A 170 25.02 -10.73 22.31
N THR A 171 24.23 -11.67 21.76
CA THR A 171 24.69 -12.59 20.70
C THR A 171 25.17 -11.83 19.47
N ARG A 172 24.45 -10.79 19.03
CA ARG A 172 24.81 -9.96 17.88
C ARG A 172 26.13 -9.22 18.09
N ALA A 173 26.38 -8.73 19.32
CA ALA A 173 27.63 -8.06 19.69
C ALA A 173 28.82 -9.02 19.88
N GLY A 174 28.58 -10.33 19.87
CA GLY A 174 29.62 -11.36 20.00
C GLY A 174 29.78 -11.93 21.40
N GLY A 175 29.00 -11.44 22.37
CA GLY A 175 28.95 -12.01 23.71
C GLY A 175 28.09 -13.28 23.77
N ASP A 176 28.10 -13.94 24.92
CA ASP A 176 27.35 -15.17 25.15
C ASP A 176 26.21 -14.91 26.13
N ALA A 177 24.98 -15.01 25.63
CA ALA A 177 23.78 -14.91 26.44
C ALA A 177 23.46 -16.25 27.12
N PRO A 178 23.39 -16.32 28.46
CA PRO A 178 23.12 -17.56 29.20
C PRO A 178 21.82 -18.26 28.80
N MET A 179 20.84 -17.48 28.34
CA MET A 179 19.55 -18.00 27.90
C MET A 179 19.69 -18.97 26.70
N PHE A 180 20.62 -18.72 25.77
CA PHE A 180 20.83 -19.63 24.64
C PHE A 180 21.62 -20.87 25.03
N ASP A 181 22.51 -20.78 26.02
CA ASP A 181 23.17 -21.96 26.60
C ASP A 181 22.13 -22.88 27.25
N GLN A 182 21.19 -22.30 28.00
CA GLN A 182 20.09 -23.03 28.61
C GLN A 182 19.15 -23.62 27.56
N MET A 183 18.75 -22.84 26.55
CA MET A 183 17.79 -23.26 25.52
C MET A 183 18.34 -24.40 24.66
N PHE A 184 19.63 -24.37 24.33
CA PHE A 184 20.23 -25.33 23.41
C PHE A 184 21.14 -26.37 24.07
N LYS A 185 21.22 -26.43 25.41
CA LYS A 185 22.13 -27.35 26.12
C LYS A 185 22.04 -28.78 25.58
N GLY A 186 23.17 -29.31 25.12
CA GLY A 186 23.25 -30.67 24.57
C GLY A 186 22.71 -30.83 23.14
N LEU A 187 22.29 -29.75 22.49
CA LEU A 187 21.83 -29.75 21.10
C LEU A 187 22.96 -29.37 20.13
N ASN A 188 22.93 -29.95 18.94
CA ASN A 188 23.80 -29.54 17.83
C ASN A 188 22.98 -28.79 16.78
N LEU A 189 23.25 -27.49 16.63
CA LEU A 189 22.63 -26.62 15.63
C LEU A 189 23.45 -26.55 14.33
N GLY A 190 24.19 -27.62 14.01
CA GLY A 190 24.96 -27.79 12.77
C GLY A 190 26.45 -27.43 12.85
N SER A 191 26.98 -27.07 14.02
CA SER A 191 28.39 -26.65 14.16
C SER A 191 29.07 -27.15 15.44
N GLY A 192 28.44 -28.06 16.18
CA GLY A 192 28.92 -28.56 17.47
C GLY A 192 27.80 -28.57 18.51
N VAL A 193 28.02 -29.31 19.59
CA VAL A 193 27.08 -29.48 20.69
C VAL A 193 27.21 -28.32 21.67
N VAL A 194 26.09 -27.64 21.95
CA VAL A 194 26.07 -26.51 22.89
C VAL A 194 26.32 -26.99 24.32
N GLY A 195 27.24 -26.32 25.00
CA GLY A 195 27.67 -26.65 26.36
C GLY A 195 28.81 -27.66 26.44
N THR A 196 29.28 -28.21 25.30
CA THR A 196 30.54 -28.97 25.22
C THR A 196 31.52 -28.32 24.26
N ASP A 197 31.07 -28.03 23.04
CA ASP A 197 31.93 -27.58 21.94
C ASP A 197 31.92 -26.05 21.78
N LEU A 198 30.80 -25.42 22.15
CA LEU A 198 30.53 -24.00 21.95
C LEU A 198 29.35 -23.50 22.81
N SER A 199 29.23 -22.18 22.95
CA SER A 199 28.08 -21.53 23.60
C SER A 199 26.85 -21.53 22.69
N GLY A 200 25.64 -21.45 23.25
CA GLY A 200 24.41 -21.35 22.48
C GLY A 200 24.35 -20.11 21.60
N SER A 201 24.96 -19.01 22.05
CA SER A 201 25.07 -17.78 21.26
C SER A 201 26.01 -17.96 20.05
N GLU A 202 27.12 -18.66 20.24
CA GLU A 202 28.02 -19.03 19.15
C GLU A 202 27.35 -19.98 18.15
N ALA A 203 26.53 -20.92 18.63
CA ALA A 203 25.76 -21.83 17.77
C ALA A 203 24.86 -21.05 16.79
N LEU A 204 24.15 -20.04 17.31
CA LEU A 204 23.31 -19.16 16.51
C LEU A 204 24.12 -18.31 15.51
N ARG A 205 25.30 -17.81 15.92
CA ARG A 205 26.19 -17.03 15.02
C ARG A 205 26.74 -17.88 13.86
N ARG A 206 26.97 -19.17 14.07
CA ARG A 206 27.50 -20.09 13.04
C ARG A 206 26.39 -20.64 12.13
N ASN A 207 25.18 -20.83 12.66
CA ASN A 207 24.06 -21.42 11.92
C ASN A 207 23.54 -20.49 10.79
N SER A 208 23.43 -21.02 9.57
CA SER A 208 22.99 -20.29 8.37
C SER A 208 21.57 -19.75 8.43
N SER A 209 20.69 -20.39 9.19
CA SER A 209 19.29 -20.00 9.35
C SER A 209 19.13 -18.79 10.26
N PHE A 210 20.10 -18.51 11.13
CA PHE A 210 20.01 -17.45 12.13
C PHE A 210 20.99 -16.30 11.90
N ARG A 211 22.22 -16.59 11.46
CA ARG A 211 23.31 -15.60 11.40
C ARG A 211 22.98 -14.35 10.58
N ASN A 212 22.27 -14.50 9.45
CA ASN A 212 21.87 -13.37 8.61
C ASN A 212 20.85 -12.47 9.34
N PHE A 213 19.85 -13.07 9.99
CA PHE A 213 18.87 -12.31 10.76
C PHE A 213 19.50 -11.61 11.94
N ILE A 214 20.40 -12.29 12.67
CA ILE A 214 21.11 -11.70 13.81
C ILE A 214 22.02 -10.55 13.36
N ALA A 215 22.80 -10.74 12.28
CA ALA A 215 23.70 -9.72 11.76
C ALA A 215 22.95 -8.45 11.33
N ASN A 216 21.76 -8.60 10.73
CA ASN A 216 20.92 -7.50 10.26
C ASN A 216 19.91 -7.00 11.31
N GLY A 217 19.87 -7.58 12.52
CA GLY A 217 18.98 -7.12 13.59
C GLY A 217 17.52 -7.54 13.45
N ASP A 218 17.21 -8.50 12.58
CA ASP A 218 15.87 -9.05 12.39
C ASP A 218 15.56 -10.12 13.44
N PHE A 219 15.36 -9.67 14.68
CA PHE A 219 15.13 -10.54 15.82
C PHE A 219 13.75 -11.20 15.80
N ALA A 220 12.76 -10.59 15.15
CA ALA A 220 11.45 -11.22 14.96
C ALA A 220 11.56 -12.48 14.08
N SER A 221 12.34 -12.46 13.00
CA SER A 221 12.56 -13.67 12.19
C SER A 221 13.35 -14.73 12.94
N VAL A 222 14.30 -14.35 13.79
CA VAL A 222 14.97 -15.30 14.70
C VAL A 222 13.95 -15.96 15.64
N ALA A 223 13.09 -15.17 16.29
CA ALA A 223 12.08 -15.68 17.19
C ALA A 223 11.10 -16.63 16.48
N ARG A 224 10.60 -16.26 15.30
CA ARG A 224 9.73 -17.14 14.47
C ARG A 224 10.44 -18.45 14.08
N ALA A 225 11.71 -18.37 13.70
CA ALA A 225 12.49 -19.56 13.36
C ALA A 225 12.72 -20.46 14.59
N LEU A 226 13.06 -19.89 15.75
CA LEU A 226 13.18 -20.66 17.01
C LEU A 226 11.86 -21.34 17.38
N ASN A 227 10.73 -20.66 17.16
CA ASN A 227 9.40 -21.16 17.47
C ASN A 227 9.05 -22.45 16.70
N THR A 228 9.59 -22.64 15.49
CA THR A 228 9.25 -23.79 14.63
C THR A 228 10.40 -24.78 14.49
N THR A 229 11.64 -24.38 14.78
CA THR A 229 12.83 -25.25 14.65
C THR A 229 12.65 -26.57 15.40
N ASN A 230 12.82 -27.67 14.68
CA ASN A 230 12.53 -29.03 15.13
C ASN A 230 13.77 -29.80 15.60
N VAL A 231 14.87 -29.09 15.89
CA VAL A 231 16.10 -29.69 16.42
C VAL A 231 15.94 -30.02 17.90
N GLY A 232 16.37 -31.23 18.27
CA GLY A 232 16.38 -31.72 19.65
C GLY A 232 15.42 -32.88 19.90
N THR A 233 15.64 -33.61 21.00
CA THR A 233 14.86 -34.82 21.31
C THR A 233 13.59 -34.45 22.07
N VAL A 234 12.43 -34.69 21.48
CA VAL A 234 11.15 -34.69 22.20
C VAL A 234 10.93 -36.08 22.80
N GLN A 235 10.21 -36.21 23.92
CA GLN A 235 9.66 -37.48 24.37
C GLN A 235 8.37 -37.79 23.59
N PRO A 236 8.21 -38.98 22.98
CA PRO A 236 9.15 -40.12 22.98
C PRO A 236 10.41 -39.84 22.14
N ARG A 237 11.56 -40.20 22.74
CA ARG A 237 12.92 -39.93 22.21
C ARG A 237 13.05 -40.43 20.77
N GLY A 238 13.36 -39.54 19.83
CA GLY A 238 13.56 -39.86 18.41
C GLY A 238 12.56 -39.23 17.43
N GLN A 239 11.55 -38.50 17.92
CA GLN A 239 10.63 -37.75 17.06
C GLN A 239 11.10 -36.31 16.82
N VAL A 240 11.12 -35.91 15.55
CA VAL A 240 11.38 -34.53 15.10
C VAL A 240 10.04 -33.79 15.07
N VAL A 241 9.86 -32.84 15.99
CA VAL A 241 8.60 -32.11 16.16
C VAL A 241 8.87 -30.61 16.22
N ASN A 242 8.02 -29.80 15.58
CA ASN A 242 8.17 -28.35 15.53
C ASN A 242 8.30 -27.75 16.94
N GLY A 243 9.21 -26.79 17.12
CA GLY A 243 9.51 -26.19 18.43
C GLY A 243 10.32 -27.10 19.37
N GLY A 244 10.97 -28.13 18.85
CA GLY A 244 11.81 -29.07 19.62
C GLY A 244 12.93 -28.38 20.39
N THR A 245 13.47 -27.28 19.88
CA THR A 245 14.55 -26.52 20.54
C THR A 245 14.11 -25.91 21.86
N LEU A 246 12.91 -25.32 21.92
CA LEU A 246 12.34 -24.77 23.15
C LEU A 246 12.11 -25.86 24.21
N ARG A 247 11.63 -27.03 23.78
CA ARG A 247 11.32 -28.17 24.66
C ARG A 247 12.54 -28.86 25.23
N SER A 248 13.60 -28.97 24.46
CA SER A 248 14.71 -29.88 24.75
C SER A 248 15.40 -29.58 26.09
N SER A 249 15.37 -28.33 26.53
CA SER A 249 15.89 -27.92 27.84
C SER A 249 14.94 -28.20 29.01
N GLY A 250 13.63 -28.28 28.77
CA GLY A 250 12.59 -28.31 29.81
C GLY A 250 12.42 -26.99 30.59
N LEU A 251 13.16 -25.93 30.25
CA LEU A 251 13.19 -24.67 30.99
C LEU A 251 12.31 -23.57 30.39
N PHE A 252 11.90 -23.71 29.12
CA PHE A 252 11.07 -22.73 28.43
C PHE A 252 9.68 -23.32 28.17
N PRO A 253 8.59 -22.61 28.52
CA PRO A 253 7.24 -23.07 28.22
C PRO A 253 6.98 -23.03 26.70
N GLU A 254 6.02 -23.83 26.22
CA GLU A 254 5.69 -23.88 24.78
C GLU A 254 5.32 -22.50 24.20
N ASN A 255 4.67 -21.66 25.02
CA ASN A 255 4.22 -20.32 24.67
C ASN A 255 5.25 -19.21 24.99
N PHE A 256 6.53 -19.58 25.15
CA PHE A 256 7.59 -18.61 25.44
C PHE A 256 7.76 -17.54 24.35
N ILE A 257 7.65 -17.94 23.08
CA ILE A 257 7.78 -17.03 21.92
C ILE A 257 6.42 -16.57 21.40
N VAL A 258 5.42 -17.44 21.37
CA VAL A 258 4.09 -17.12 20.82
C VAL A 258 3.01 -17.44 21.84
N ALA A 259 1.94 -16.67 21.88
CA ALA A 259 0.87 -16.88 22.85
C ALA A 259 0.15 -18.23 22.68
N ASN A 260 -0.02 -18.68 21.44
CA ASN A 260 -0.75 -19.88 21.06
C ASN A 260 0.11 -20.80 20.16
N PRO A 261 0.95 -21.68 20.76
CA PRO A 261 1.95 -22.47 20.03
C PRO A 261 1.40 -23.33 18.91
N GLN A 262 0.18 -23.85 19.05
CA GLN A 262 -0.47 -24.72 18.06
C GLN A 262 -0.69 -24.04 16.69
N PHE A 263 -0.72 -22.71 16.64
CA PHE A 263 -0.98 -21.95 15.42
C PHE A 263 0.31 -21.36 14.83
N SER A 264 0.41 -21.31 13.51
CA SER A 264 1.39 -20.48 12.81
C SER A 264 0.91 -19.03 12.74
N THR A 265 -0.39 -18.82 12.52
CA THR A 265 -1.04 -17.51 12.45
C THR A 265 -2.40 -17.56 13.14
N LEU A 266 -2.70 -16.58 13.99
CA LEU A 266 -4.02 -16.39 14.59
C LEU A 266 -4.57 -15.01 14.20
N ASN A 267 -5.41 -14.97 13.17
CA ASN A 267 -6.02 -13.74 12.69
C ASN A 267 -7.17 -13.31 13.61
N TYR A 268 -6.97 -12.25 14.35
CA TYR A 268 -8.00 -11.61 15.15
C TYR A 268 -8.63 -10.47 14.36
N ARG A 269 -9.88 -10.68 13.94
CA ARG A 269 -10.69 -9.71 13.20
C ARG A 269 -11.35 -8.76 14.20
N ASN A 270 -11.08 -7.47 14.09
CA ASN A 270 -11.64 -6.44 14.96
C ASN A 270 -11.97 -5.14 14.20
N ASN A 271 -12.33 -4.09 14.93
CA ASN A 271 -12.74 -2.80 14.36
C ASN A 271 -11.81 -1.65 14.80
N SER A 272 -10.51 -1.88 14.76
CA SER A 272 -9.50 -0.94 15.28
C SER A 272 -8.99 0.07 14.26
N ASP A 273 -9.30 -0.12 12.97
CA ASP A 273 -8.91 0.82 11.92
C ASP A 273 -9.87 2.02 11.84
N SER A 274 -9.35 3.14 11.33
CA SER A 274 -10.11 4.37 11.13
C SER A 274 -9.56 5.16 9.94
N SER A 275 -10.40 5.98 9.33
CA SER A 275 -10.01 6.87 8.23
C SER A 275 -10.55 8.27 8.44
N ASN A 276 -9.84 9.24 7.88
CA ASN A 276 -10.23 10.64 7.86
C ASN A 276 -9.86 11.25 6.50
N TYR A 277 -10.87 11.61 5.73
CA TYR A 277 -10.74 12.23 4.42
C TYR A 277 -11.40 13.61 4.44
N HIS A 278 -10.70 14.59 3.88
CA HIS A 278 -11.24 15.93 3.65
C HIS A 278 -10.90 16.38 2.24
N SER A 279 -11.86 16.99 1.53
CA SER A 279 -11.63 17.63 0.25
C SER A 279 -12.28 19.00 0.16
N LEU A 280 -11.65 19.86 -0.62
CA LEU A 280 -12.22 21.12 -1.09
C LEU A 280 -12.19 21.09 -2.61
N GLU A 281 -13.36 21.19 -3.21
CA GLU A 281 -13.57 21.12 -4.65
C GLU A 281 -14.08 22.47 -5.14
N ALA A 282 -13.49 22.99 -6.21
CA ALA A 282 -13.94 24.18 -6.90
C ALA A 282 -14.11 23.87 -8.38
N ALA A 283 -15.32 24.05 -8.90
CA ALA A 283 -15.66 23.84 -10.30
C ALA A 283 -16.19 25.11 -10.95
N PHE A 284 -15.57 25.49 -12.05
CA PHE A 284 -15.94 26.60 -12.91
C PHE A 284 -16.53 26.05 -14.20
N THR A 285 -17.72 26.52 -14.60
CA THR A 285 -18.41 26.04 -15.81
C THR A 285 -18.94 27.20 -16.62
N VAL A 286 -18.48 27.28 -17.88
CA VAL A 286 -19.02 28.13 -18.93
C VAL A 286 -19.93 27.26 -19.80
N ARG A 287 -21.23 27.52 -19.73
CA ARG A 287 -22.22 26.93 -20.63
C ARG A 287 -21.96 27.40 -22.06
N PRO A 288 -22.21 26.56 -23.08
CA PRO A 288 -21.95 26.90 -24.48
C PRO A 288 -22.51 28.28 -24.86
N THR A 289 -21.63 29.21 -25.19
CA THR A 289 -22.00 30.56 -25.62
C THR A 289 -20.95 31.10 -26.59
N HIS A 290 -21.38 31.69 -27.71
CA HIS A 290 -20.49 32.29 -28.72
C HIS A 290 -19.33 31.36 -29.16
N GLY A 291 -19.61 30.07 -29.36
CA GLY A 291 -18.59 29.09 -29.78
C GLY A 291 -17.65 28.60 -28.67
N ILE A 292 -17.89 28.97 -27.41
CA ILE A 292 -17.05 28.58 -26.26
C ILE A 292 -17.86 27.68 -25.32
N ALA A 293 -17.32 26.51 -25.00
CA ALA A 293 -17.77 25.67 -23.91
C ALA A 293 -16.55 25.24 -23.08
N TYR A 294 -16.58 25.46 -21.77
CA TYR A 294 -15.40 25.24 -20.94
C TYR A 294 -15.77 24.83 -19.51
N ARG A 295 -15.01 23.89 -18.95
CA ARG A 295 -15.10 23.53 -17.54
C ARG A 295 -13.70 23.34 -16.97
N ALA A 296 -13.48 23.88 -15.78
CA ALA A 296 -12.32 23.59 -14.95
C ALA A 296 -12.79 23.11 -13.58
N ALA A 297 -12.10 22.14 -13.02
CA ALA A 297 -12.32 21.62 -11.67
C ALA A 297 -10.98 21.48 -10.97
N TYR A 298 -10.93 21.92 -9.72
CA TYR A 298 -9.80 21.78 -8.82
C TYR A 298 -10.25 21.10 -7.55
N THR A 299 -9.53 20.08 -7.12
CA THR A 299 -9.75 19.36 -5.88
C THR A 299 -8.47 19.42 -5.07
N TRP A 300 -8.55 20.03 -3.89
CA TRP A 300 -7.61 19.76 -2.81
C TRP A 300 -8.15 18.59 -1.99
N SER A 301 -7.29 17.65 -1.59
CA SER A 301 -7.72 16.61 -0.67
C SER A 301 -6.63 16.22 0.32
N ARG A 302 -7.05 15.64 1.45
CA ARG A 302 -6.20 15.02 2.44
C ARG A 302 -6.85 13.74 2.92
N SER A 303 -6.19 12.60 2.72
CA SER A 303 -6.70 11.27 3.09
C SER A 303 -5.74 10.61 4.05
N LEU A 304 -6.19 10.39 5.28
CA LEU A 304 -5.44 9.75 6.36
C LEU A 304 -6.16 8.48 6.79
N ALA A 305 -5.42 7.45 7.18
CA ALA A 305 -6.00 6.30 7.84
C ALA A 305 -5.00 5.62 8.77
N VAL A 306 -5.53 5.03 9.84
CA VAL A 306 -4.87 3.90 10.51
C VAL A 306 -5.31 2.69 9.70
N SER A 307 -4.39 2.11 8.94
CA SER A 307 -4.63 0.78 8.39
C SER A 307 -3.41 -0.06 8.69
N GLY A 308 -3.62 -1.26 9.22
CA GLY A 308 -2.56 -2.24 9.47
C GLY A 308 -1.74 -2.61 8.23
N GLY A 309 -2.06 -2.10 7.05
CA GLY A 309 -1.25 -2.18 5.86
C GLY A 309 -1.81 -1.23 4.82
N VAL A 310 -0.93 -0.66 4.00
CA VAL A 310 -1.34 0.08 2.81
C VAL A 310 -2.36 -0.73 2.00
N ASN A 311 -3.55 -0.18 1.79
CA ASN A 311 -4.55 -0.73 0.88
C ASN A 311 -3.98 -0.72 -0.55
N LEU A 312 -3.62 -1.90 -1.06
CA LEU A 312 -3.11 -2.13 -2.42
C LEU A 312 -4.09 -2.99 -3.24
N GLY A 313 -5.39 -2.67 -3.17
CA GLY A 313 -6.40 -3.22 -4.09
C GLY A 313 -7.12 -4.48 -3.62
N GLY A 314 -7.95 -4.35 -2.57
CA GLY A 314 -9.07 -5.26 -2.33
C GLY A 314 -8.88 -6.38 -1.29
N THR A 315 -7.64 -6.68 -0.89
CA THR A 315 -7.35 -7.68 0.17
C THR A 315 -6.73 -6.99 1.38
N PHE A 316 -7.48 -6.93 2.50
CA PHE A 316 -6.97 -6.42 3.77
C PHE A 316 -6.05 -7.48 4.43
N ASN A 317 -4.77 -7.45 4.06
CA ASN A 317 -3.71 -8.28 4.66
C ASN A 317 -2.66 -7.41 5.37
N GLY A 318 -3.12 -6.39 6.09
CA GLY A 318 -2.25 -5.48 6.81
C GLY A 318 -2.03 -5.91 8.26
N THR A 319 -0.81 -6.32 8.61
CA THR A 319 -0.36 -6.40 10.00
C THR A 319 0.29 -5.08 10.43
N TYR A 320 -0.18 -4.47 11.53
CA TYR A 320 0.44 -3.28 12.11
C TYR A 320 1.96 -3.46 12.30
N ARG A 321 2.75 -2.40 12.07
CA ARG A 321 4.21 -2.46 12.31
C ARG A 321 4.54 -2.75 13.78
N ASP A 322 3.69 -2.28 14.69
CA ASP A 322 3.73 -2.63 16.11
C ASP A 322 2.31 -2.85 16.62
N LEU A 323 2.00 -4.08 17.04
CA LEU A 323 0.70 -4.43 17.62
C LEU A 323 0.40 -3.66 18.91
N LEU A 324 1.44 -3.26 19.65
CA LEU A 324 1.33 -2.50 20.89
C LEU A 324 1.13 -0.99 20.62
N ASN A 325 1.52 -0.49 19.45
CA ASN A 325 1.41 0.92 19.07
C ASN A 325 0.82 1.10 17.66
N ARG A 326 -0.45 0.76 17.53
CA ARG A 326 -1.21 0.82 16.26
C ARG A 326 -1.36 2.24 15.71
N ASN A 327 -1.42 3.24 16.58
CA ASN A 327 -1.56 4.64 16.19
C ASN A 327 -0.34 5.17 15.42
N ALA A 328 0.82 4.51 15.55
CA ALA A 328 2.00 4.87 14.77
C ALA A 328 1.81 4.67 13.26
N ASP A 329 0.81 3.88 12.85
CA ASP A 329 0.47 3.62 11.45
C ASP A 329 -0.59 4.59 10.90
N TYR A 330 -0.96 5.63 11.66
CA TYR A 330 -1.79 6.71 11.14
C TYR A 330 -1.02 7.56 10.12
N THR A 331 -1.33 7.42 8.85
CA THR A 331 -0.58 8.07 7.77
C THR A 331 -1.45 8.42 6.56
N LEU A 332 -0.87 9.17 5.62
CA LEU A 332 -1.48 9.42 4.31
C LEU A 332 -1.67 8.11 3.57
N GLN A 333 -2.85 7.91 2.98
CA GLN A 333 -3.14 6.71 2.19
C GLN A 333 -2.42 6.72 0.83
N SER A 334 -2.18 5.56 0.23
CA SER A 334 -1.59 5.41 -1.11
C SER A 334 -2.43 6.09 -2.22
N THR A 335 -3.75 6.16 -2.02
CA THR A 335 -4.71 6.82 -2.93
C THR A 335 -4.77 8.33 -2.76
N HIS A 336 -4.14 8.88 -1.72
CA HIS A 336 -4.14 10.33 -1.47
C HIS A 336 -3.50 11.09 -2.64
N ARG A 337 -4.16 12.17 -3.07
CA ARG A 337 -3.62 13.16 -3.99
C ARG A 337 -3.93 14.54 -3.41
N ALA A 338 -2.89 15.28 -3.04
CA ALA A 338 -3.03 16.60 -2.42
C ALA A 338 -3.76 17.59 -3.33
N HIS A 339 -3.45 17.54 -4.63
CA HIS A 339 -4.02 18.44 -5.63
C HIS A 339 -4.38 17.67 -6.91
N ASP A 340 -5.59 17.87 -7.40
CA ASP A 340 -6.03 17.40 -8.72
C ASP A 340 -6.71 18.55 -9.46
N PHE A 341 -6.30 18.81 -10.69
CA PHE A 341 -6.87 19.82 -11.56
C PHE A 341 -7.19 19.20 -12.92
N ARG A 342 -8.44 19.40 -13.33
CA ARG A 342 -8.99 18.92 -14.61
C ARG A 342 -9.61 20.09 -15.33
N SER A 343 -9.19 20.34 -16.55
CA SER A 343 -9.76 21.39 -17.39
C SER A 343 -10.02 20.83 -18.77
N TYR A 344 -11.20 21.10 -19.31
CA TYR A 344 -11.50 20.76 -20.69
C TYR A 344 -12.43 21.78 -21.32
N GLY A 345 -12.28 21.98 -22.61
CA GLY A 345 -13.17 22.85 -23.35
C GLY A 345 -12.97 22.80 -24.85
N THR A 346 -13.95 23.36 -25.54
CA THR A 346 -14.01 23.49 -26.98
C THR A 346 -14.20 24.96 -27.33
N PHE A 347 -13.42 25.44 -28.28
CA PHE A 347 -13.42 26.82 -28.73
C PHE A 347 -13.53 26.83 -30.25
N GLU A 348 -14.59 27.42 -30.79
CA GLU A 348 -14.69 27.75 -32.20
C GLU A 348 -13.72 28.92 -32.48
N LEU A 349 -12.77 28.71 -33.39
CA LEU A 349 -11.79 29.74 -33.70
C LEU A 349 -12.47 30.91 -34.41
N PRO A 350 -12.13 32.16 -34.09
CA PRO A 350 -12.84 33.34 -34.58
C PRO A 350 -12.41 33.75 -36.00
N PHE A 351 -12.11 32.79 -36.87
CA PHE A 351 -11.65 33.02 -38.24
C PHE A 351 -12.77 32.82 -39.26
N GLY A 352 -12.81 33.68 -40.29
CA GLY A 352 -13.69 33.55 -41.44
C GLY A 352 -14.68 34.70 -41.63
N PRO A 353 -15.52 34.63 -42.67
CA PRO A 353 -16.47 35.68 -43.00
C PRO A 353 -17.40 36.00 -41.84
N GLY A 354 -17.54 37.28 -41.49
CA GLY A 354 -18.39 37.73 -40.38
C GLY A 354 -17.90 37.35 -38.97
N ARG A 355 -16.68 36.82 -38.82
CA ARG A 355 -16.04 36.55 -37.52
C ARG A 355 -15.01 37.62 -37.16
N LEU A 356 -14.50 37.56 -35.93
CA LEU A 356 -13.62 38.58 -35.34
C LEU A 356 -12.32 38.76 -36.14
N LEU A 357 -11.78 37.67 -36.70
CA LEU A 357 -10.58 37.65 -37.54
C LEU A 357 -10.95 37.21 -38.96
N GLY A 358 -10.54 37.99 -39.97
CA GLY A 358 -10.88 37.68 -41.36
C GLY A 358 -12.34 37.98 -41.74
N ALA A 359 -12.99 38.93 -41.07
CA ALA A 359 -14.38 39.32 -41.32
C ALA A 359 -14.70 39.58 -42.81
N ASN A 360 -13.75 40.21 -43.52
CA ASN A 360 -13.85 40.56 -44.96
C ASN A 360 -13.22 39.50 -45.89
N SER A 361 -12.87 38.32 -45.36
CA SER A 361 -12.35 37.23 -46.20
C SER A 361 -13.43 36.76 -47.16
N SER A 362 -13.04 36.43 -48.39
CA SER A 362 -13.95 35.96 -49.43
C SER A 362 -13.30 34.85 -50.27
N GLY A 363 -14.11 34.20 -51.11
CA GLY A 363 -13.65 33.17 -52.03
C GLY A 363 -13.03 31.96 -51.32
N TRP A 364 -11.98 31.40 -51.93
CA TRP A 364 -11.31 30.19 -51.43
C TRP A 364 -10.58 30.41 -50.10
N PHE A 365 -10.08 31.63 -49.85
CA PHE A 365 -9.37 31.97 -48.62
C PHE A 365 -10.31 31.95 -47.41
N ALA A 366 -11.53 32.47 -47.55
CA ALA A 366 -12.58 32.36 -46.53
C ALA A 366 -12.86 30.89 -46.14
N ARG A 367 -13.03 30.02 -47.15
CA ARG A 367 -13.26 28.58 -46.94
C ARG A 367 -12.09 27.88 -46.25
N LEU A 368 -10.86 28.33 -46.48
CA LEU A 368 -9.67 27.79 -45.84
C LEU A 368 -9.62 28.13 -44.34
N ILE A 369 -10.03 29.35 -43.97
CA ILE A 369 -9.89 29.84 -42.59
C ILE A 369 -11.14 29.67 -41.70
N GLU A 370 -12.32 29.37 -42.23
CA GLU A 370 -13.56 29.23 -41.43
C GLU A 370 -13.74 27.85 -40.75
N GLY A 371 -14.68 27.69 -39.82
CA GLY A 371 -15.11 26.35 -39.35
C GLY A 371 -14.01 25.48 -38.70
N TRP A 372 -13.07 26.12 -38.01
CA TRP A 372 -12.09 25.45 -37.16
C TRP A 372 -12.57 25.44 -35.72
N ASP A 373 -12.55 24.26 -35.10
CA ASP A 373 -12.79 24.06 -33.67
C ASP A 373 -11.54 23.48 -33.02
N ILE A 374 -11.16 24.01 -31.86
CA ILE A 374 -10.10 23.45 -31.03
C ILE A 374 -10.67 22.91 -29.72
N GLY A 375 -10.36 21.66 -29.41
CA GLY A 375 -10.62 21.06 -28.12
C GLY A 375 -9.33 20.94 -27.32
N THR A 376 -9.40 21.18 -26.01
CA THR A 376 -8.27 21.06 -25.10
C THR A 376 -8.68 20.28 -23.86
N ILE A 377 -7.75 19.48 -23.34
CA ILE A 377 -7.88 18.75 -22.07
C ILE A 377 -6.55 18.91 -21.32
N VAL A 378 -6.63 19.35 -20.08
CA VAL A 378 -5.50 19.50 -19.16
C VAL A 378 -5.77 18.65 -17.94
N ASN A 379 -4.80 17.80 -17.62
CA ASN A 379 -4.79 16.99 -16.41
C ASN A 379 -3.54 17.35 -15.62
N LEU A 380 -3.70 17.67 -14.34
CA LEU A 380 -2.62 18.03 -13.43
C LEU A 380 -2.93 17.37 -12.08
N THR A 381 -2.08 16.44 -11.63
CA THR A 381 -2.29 15.71 -10.38
C THR A 381 -0.99 15.65 -9.60
N SER A 382 -1.04 15.94 -8.29
CA SER A 382 0.11 15.76 -7.39
C SER A 382 0.53 14.29 -7.31
N GLY A 383 1.74 14.01 -6.82
CA GLY A 383 2.18 12.63 -6.61
C GLY A 383 1.42 11.90 -5.50
N ALA A 384 1.58 10.58 -5.49
CA ALA A 384 1.16 9.74 -4.38
C ALA A 384 2.13 9.89 -3.19
N PRO A 385 1.68 9.73 -1.94
CA PRO A 385 2.57 9.54 -0.81
C PRO A 385 3.43 8.27 -1.00
N LEU A 386 4.73 8.36 -0.75
CA LEU A 386 5.67 7.25 -0.91
C LEU A 386 6.29 6.85 0.42
N PHE A 387 6.40 5.54 0.64
CA PHE A 387 7.06 4.95 1.80
C PHE A 387 8.56 4.77 1.57
N VAL A 388 9.36 5.07 2.60
CA VAL A 388 10.81 4.80 2.61
C VAL A 388 11.07 3.52 3.40
N ILE A 389 11.78 2.59 2.78
CA ILE A 389 11.96 1.23 3.27
C ILE A 389 13.30 1.11 3.98
N GLY A 390 13.28 0.64 5.23
CA GLY A 390 14.42 0.16 6.00
C GLY A 390 14.37 -1.35 6.22
N GLY A 391 15.35 -1.87 6.96
CA GLY A 391 15.41 -3.27 7.38
C GLY A 391 14.41 -3.59 8.48
N GLN A 392 14.02 -4.85 8.59
CA GLN A 392 13.11 -5.33 9.63
C GLN A 392 13.79 -5.28 11.01
N THR A 393 13.27 -4.43 11.89
CA THR A 393 13.84 -4.24 13.25
C THR A 393 12.85 -4.57 14.35
N ILE A 394 11.55 -4.47 14.08
CA ILE A 394 10.47 -4.81 15.00
C ILE A 394 9.73 -6.03 14.47
N TYR A 395 8.41 -5.97 14.30
CA TYR A 395 7.63 -6.94 13.56
C TYR A 395 7.58 -6.49 12.11
N GLY A 396 8.04 -7.34 11.18
CA GLY A 396 7.90 -7.04 9.76
C GLY A 396 6.43 -6.89 9.35
N LEU A 397 6.16 -6.09 8.31
CA LEU A 397 4.95 -6.27 7.51
C LEU A 397 5.11 -7.60 6.76
N THR A 398 4.85 -8.71 7.44
CA THR A 398 4.84 -10.03 6.83
C THR A 398 3.61 -10.13 5.95
N THR A 399 3.76 -9.95 4.63
CA THR A 399 2.80 -10.53 3.67
C THR A 399 2.87 -12.04 3.80
N LEU A 400 2.05 -12.62 4.68
CA LEU A 400 1.81 -14.05 4.71
C LEU A 400 0.36 -14.34 5.03
N VAL A 401 -0.41 -14.64 3.98
CA VAL A 401 -1.19 -15.88 3.85
C VAL A 401 -1.21 -16.26 2.36
N GLY A 402 -0.84 -17.50 2.00
CA GLY A 402 -1.29 -18.12 0.73
C GLY A 402 -0.35 -18.22 -0.47
N GLY A 403 0.98 -18.06 -0.34
CA GLY A 403 1.89 -18.34 -1.47
C GLY A 403 1.95 -17.26 -2.56
N GLU A 404 1.37 -16.08 -2.35
CA GLU A 404 1.59 -14.92 -3.20
C GLU A 404 2.79 -14.12 -2.69
N THR A 405 3.85 -14.13 -3.50
CA THR A 405 5.13 -13.51 -3.23
C THR A 405 5.02 -11.99 -3.38
N ALA A 406 5.19 -11.31 -2.25
CA ALA A 406 5.54 -9.90 -2.10
C ALA A 406 4.54 -8.85 -2.60
N SER A 407 4.21 -7.95 -1.68
CA SER A 407 3.59 -6.68 -2.06
C SER A 407 4.57 -5.86 -2.92
N ARG A 408 4.09 -5.37 -4.06
CA ARG A 408 4.82 -4.39 -4.88
C ARG A 408 4.63 -3.02 -4.26
N MET A 409 5.51 -2.61 -3.36
CA MET A 409 5.61 -1.19 -2.99
C MET A 409 6.51 -0.50 -3.99
N ASN A 410 6.00 0.57 -4.61
CA ASN A 410 6.69 1.29 -5.70
C ASN A 410 7.10 0.35 -6.85
N GLY A 411 6.32 -0.70 -7.12
CA GLY A 411 6.61 -1.70 -8.15
C GLY A 411 7.63 -2.78 -7.75
N GLN A 412 8.17 -2.77 -6.53
CA GLN A 412 9.24 -3.66 -6.05
C GLN A 412 8.75 -4.70 -5.03
N THR A 413 9.09 -5.97 -5.24
CA THR A 413 8.94 -7.10 -4.31
C THR A 413 9.94 -6.95 -3.17
N VAL A 414 9.50 -6.62 -1.94
CA VAL A 414 10.37 -6.55 -0.75
C VAL A 414 9.77 -7.34 0.40
N THR A 415 10.51 -8.33 0.91
CA THR A 415 10.20 -9.06 2.14
C THR A 415 10.93 -8.41 3.33
N GLY A 416 10.28 -8.37 4.49
CA GLY A 416 10.90 -7.89 5.73
C GLY A 416 11.21 -6.39 5.76
N ILE A 417 10.17 -5.59 5.54
CA ILE A 417 10.29 -4.12 5.57
C ILE A 417 10.27 -3.60 7.01
N GLY A 418 11.07 -2.57 7.26
CA GLY A 418 10.94 -1.72 8.43
C GLY A 418 10.88 -0.25 8.04
N THR A 419 10.73 0.59 9.05
CA THR A 419 10.82 2.05 8.88
C THR A 419 12.18 2.51 9.39
N PRO A 420 12.91 3.33 8.63
CA PRO A 420 14.19 3.84 9.07
C PRO A 420 14.03 4.95 10.12
N ASP A 421 15.13 5.25 10.80
CA ASP A 421 15.27 6.44 11.63
C ASP A 421 15.71 7.64 10.81
N ILE A 422 15.10 8.79 11.10
CA ILE A 422 15.55 10.08 10.59
C ILE A 422 16.54 10.69 11.59
N VAL A 423 17.79 10.87 11.15
CA VAL A 423 18.89 11.38 11.99
C VAL A 423 19.51 12.66 11.45
N GLY A 424 19.09 13.09 10.26
CA GLY A 424 19.47 14.35 9.64
C GLY A 424 18.31 14.94 8.83
N GLU A 425 18.60 16.02 8.11
CA GLU A 425 17.61 16.67 7.26
C GLU A 425 17.31 15.79 6.04
N PHE A 426 16.08 15.28 5.97
CA PHE A 426 15.58 14.51 4.84
C PHE A 426 14.35 15.21 4.25
N PRO A 427 14.34 15.51 2.95
CA PRO A 427 13.28 16.28 2.31
C PRO A 427 11.98 15.48 2.29
N ARG A 428 10.86 16.19 2.30
CA ARG A 428 9.52 15.59 2.17
C ARG A 428 9.03 15.53 0.72
N ASP A 429 9.73 16.18 -0.19
CA ASP A 429 9.43 16.24 -1.61
C ASP A 429 10.70 16.04 -2.44
N GLY A 430 10.54 15.67 -3.70
CA GLY A 430 11.67 15.49 -4.63
C GLY A 430 11.33 15.97 -6.04
N LYS A 431 12.35 16.02 -6.89
CA LYS A 431 12.23 16.45 -8.28
C LYS A 431 12.89 15.41 -9.16
N VAL A 432 12.11 14.86 -10.09
CA VAL A 432 12.64 13.91 -11.06
C VAL A 432 13.51 14.61 -12.09
N VAL A 433 14.74 14.12 -12.26
CA VAL A 433 15.68 14.57 -13.29
C VAL A 433 15.95 13.44 -14.28
N TRP A 434 15.86 13.75 -15.59
CA TRP A 434 16.07 12.83 -16.70
C TRP A 434 16.89 13.48 -17.82
N PRO A 435 17.91 12.79 -18.39
CA PRO A 435 18.88 11.93 -17.70
C PRO A 435 19.83 12.77 -16.83
N LEU A 436 20.42 12.19 -15.78
CA LEU A 436 21.36 12.91 -14.90
C LEU A 436 22.70 13.18 -15.59
N LYS A 437 23.19 12.21 -16.37
CA LYS A 437 24.37 12.30 -17.22
C LYS A 437 24.07 11.76 -18.60
N GLN A 438 24.84 12.20 -19.60
CA GLN A 438 24.77 11.65 -20.95
C GLN A 438 25.09 10.15 -20.91
N GLY A 439 24.12 9.30 -21.25
CA GLY A 439 24.25 7.83 -21.22
C GLY A 439 23.42 7.12 -20.15
N ASP A 440 22.86 7.83 -19.18
CA ASP A 440 22.00 7.21 -18.16
C ASP A 440 20.65 6.76 -18.76
N ALA A 441 20.28 5.50 -18.50
CA ALA A 441 19.00 4.93 -18.92
C ALA A 441 17.86 5.14 -17.88
N PHE A 442 18.17 5.74 -16.73
CA PHE A 442 17.27 5.93 -15.60
C PHE A 442 17.19 7.42 -15.19
N GLY A 443 16.15 7.74 -14.43
CA GLY A 443 15.96 9.05 -13.81
C GLY A 443 16.20 8.92 -12.32
N ASN A 444 16.33 10.04 -11.60
CA ASN A 444 16.43 10.00 -10.15
C ASN A 444 15.53 11.06 -9.52
N PHE A 445 14.89 10.69 -8.41
CA PHE A 445 13.95 11.54 -7.67
C PHE A 445 14.63 12.57 -6.76
N PHE A 446 15.87 12.32 -6.37
CA PHE A 446 16.67 13.16 -5.47
C PHE A 446 17.92 13.72 -6.16
N SER A 447 17.98 13.70 -7.49
CA SER A 447 19.15 14.13 -8.26
C SER A 447 20.48 13.50 -7.81
N GLN A 448 20.46 12.26 -7.29
CA GLN A 448 21.63 11.56 -6.71
C GLN A 448 22.34 12.31 -5.57
N GLN A 449 21.63 13.18 -4.84
CA GLN A 449 22.21 13.92 -3.70
C GLN A 449 22.52 13.04 -2.48
N TYR A 450 22.01 11.79 -2.47
CA TYR A 450 22.22 10.83 -1.39
C TYR A 450 23.08 9.68 -1.85
N GLN A 451 23.99 9.27 -0.97
CA GLN A 451 24.89 8.15 -1.20
C GLN A 451 24.65 7.06 -0.15
N ARG A 452 24.75 5.81 -0.61
CA ARG A 452 24.69 4.64 0.25
C ARG A 452 26.01 4.51 1.02
N VAL A 453 25.92 4.45 2.34
CA VAL A 453 27.07 4.23 3.23
C VAL A 453 26.80 3.03 4.14
N PRO A 454 27.83 2.31 4.64
CA PRO A 454 27.63 1.25 5.63
C PRO A 454 26.82 1.76 6.83
N ASP A 455 25.82 0.99 7.27
CA ASP A 455 25.03 1.38 8.43
C ASP A 455 25.88 1.31 9.72
N PRO A 456 25.86 2.33 10.59
CA PRO A 456 26.58 2.31 11.87
C PRO A 456 26.25 1.07 12.73
N ALA A 457 25.05 0.50 12.60
CA ALA A 457 24.67 -0.72 13.30
C ALA A 457 25.59 -1.90 12.95
N CYS A 458 26.07 -1.99 11.71
CA CYS A 458 26.96 -3.08 11.29
C CYS A 458 28.35 -3.01 11.97
N ALA A 459 28.80 -1.82 12.37
CA ALA A 459 30.07 -1.67 13.08
C ALA A 459 30.03 -2.26 14.52
N SER A 460 28.83 -2.39 15.10
CA SER A 460 28.62 -2.96 16.44
C SER A 460 28.42 -4.47 16.47
N VAL A 461 28.46 -5.12 15.31
CA VAL A 461 28.23 -6.55 15.14
C VAL A 461 29.51 -7.35 15.35
N ALA A 462 29.40 -8.55 15.93
CA ALA A 462 30.52 -9.46 16.11
C ALA A 462 31.31 -9.69 14.80
N ALA A 463 32.63 -9.85 14.89
CA ALA A 463 33.48 -10.09 13.72
C ALA A 463 33.03 -11.32 12.89
N THR A 464 32.51 -12.36 13.55
CA THR A 464 31.97 -13.56 12.89
C THR A 464 30.67 -13.31 12.12
N LEU A 465 29.97 -12.22 12.43
CA LEU A 465 28.70 -11.83 11.82
C LEU A 465 28.85 -10.65 10.84
N ALA A 466 29.94 -9.88 10.93
CA ALA A 466 30.19 -8.71 10.10
C ALA A 466 30.03 -8.95 8.57
N PRO A 467 30.50 -10.09 7.99
CA PRO A 467 30.30 -10.37 6.56
C PRO A 467 28.82 -10.55 6.15
N PHE A 468 27.92 -10.79 7.11
CA PHE A 468 26.50 -11.04 6.88
C PHE A 468 25.62 -9.80 7.15
N CYS A 469 26.19 -8.71 7.67
CA CYS A 469 25.47 -7.45 7.85
C CYS A 469 25.42 -6.69 6.51
N THR A 470 24.25 -6.65 5.90
CA THR A 470 24.01 -6.02 4.59
C THR A 470 23.34 -4.66 4.70
N LEU A 471 23.04 -4.21 5.93
CA LEU A 471 22.39 -2.93 6.20
C LEU A 471 23.25 -1.75 5.72
N THR A 472 22.59 -0.79 5.09
CA THR A 472 23.17 0.50 4.75
C THR A 472 22.29 1.65 5.19
N ALA A 473 22.95 2.78 5.36
CA ALA A 473 22.36 4.06 5.66
C ALA A 473 22.49 5.00 4.45
N LEU A 474 21.72 6.08 4.45
CA LEU A 474 21.84 7.15 3.46
C LEU A 474 22.56 8.33 4.09
N ALA A 475 23.58 8.81 3.40
CA ALA A 475 24.30 10.03 3.73
C ALA A 475 24.05 11.12 2.68
N ASP A 476 24.09 12.37 3.10
CA ASP A 476 24.08 13.53 2.22
C ASP A 476 25.42 13.69 1.47
N ALA A 477 25.53 14.72 0.63
CA ALA A 477 26.73 15.02 -0.15
C ALA A 477 27.98 15.31 0.70
N ASN A 478 27.82 15.65 1.99
CA ASN A 478 28.92 15.88 2.93
C ASN A 478 29.30 14.61 3.72
N GLY A 479 28.65 13.47 3.43
CA GLY A 479 28.85 12.22 4.15
C GLY A 479 28.14 12.14 5.50
N LYS A 480 27.26 13.11 5.83
CA LYS A 480 26.47 13.06 7.07
C LYS A 480 25.27 12.13 6.87
N ILE A 481 25.10 11.17 7.76
CA ILE A 481 23.97 10.24 7.71
C ILE A 481 22.67 11.00 7.94
N VAL A 482 21.69 10.83 7.05
CA VAL A 482 20.35 11.42 7.13
C VAL A 482 19.28 10.38 7.50
N LEU A 483 19.41 9.15 6.98
CA LEU A 483 18.53 8.02 7.29
C LEU A 483 19.37 6.80 7.63
N ARG A 484 18.97 6.05 8.65
CA ARG A 484 19.60 4.77 9.03
C ARG A 484 18.54 3.74 9.40
N ASN A 485 18.91 2.46 9.47
CA ASN A 485 18.00 1.45 9.98
C ASN A 485 17.76 1.68 11.49
N ALA A 486 16.54 1.44 11.95
CA ALA A 486 16.23 1.54 13.38
C ALA A 486 16.98 0.47 14.18
N ALA A 487 17.11 0.66 15.49
CA ALA A 487 17.69 -0.38 16.34
C ALA A 487 16.75 -1.61 16.43
N PRO A 488 17.28 -2.84 16.60
CA PRO A 488 16.45 -4.01 16.85
C PRO A 488 15.49 -3.81 18.02
N GLY A 489 14.24 -4.24 17.87
CA GLY A 489 13.15 -4.04 18.83
C GLY A 489 12.52 -2.65 18.81
N GLN A 490 12.97 -1.73 17.94
CA GLN A 490 12.44 -0.37 17.84
C GLN A 490 11.73 -0.11 16.51
N LEU A 491 10.67 0.68 16.60
CA LEU A 491 9.98 1.25 15.46
C LEU A 491 10.72 2.51 14.98
N GLY A 492 11.02 2.60 13.69
CA GLY A 492 11.73 3.76 13.14
C GLY A 492 10.94 5.07 13.20
N SER A 493 11.68 6.15 13.41
CA SER A 493 11.16 7.51 13.64
C SER A 493 10.70 8.26 12.38
N LEU A 494 11.02 7.80 11.16
CA LEU A 494 10.63 8.51 9.92
C LEU A 494 9.11 8.51 9.67
N GLY A 495 8.40 7.51 10.20
CA GLY A 495 6.97 7.29 9.96
C GLY A 495 6.66 6.70 8.58
N LEU A 496 5.37 6.43 8.33
CA LEU A 496 4.89 5.94 7.05
C LEU A 496 4.62 7.09 6.08
N ASN A 497 4.80 6.81 4.78
CA ASN A 497 4.53 7.72 3.67
C ASN A 497 5.04 9.16 3.85
N PRO A 498 6.33 9.35 4.21
CA PRO A 498 6.89 10.65 4.51
C PRO A 498 7.10 11.54 3.27
N LEU A 499 7.03 11.00 2.05
CA LEU A 499 7.39 11.69 0.81
C LEU A 499 6.19 11.91 -0.11
N THR A 500 6.15 13.03 -0.84
CA THR A 500 5.27 13.18 -2.01
C THR A 500 6.00 12.72 -3.26
N GLY A 501 5.47 11.73 -3.98
CA GLY A 501 6.06 11.21 -5.22
C GLY A 501 5.96 12.15 -6.42
N PRO A 502 6.40 11.71 -7.62
CA PRO A 502 6.30 12.49 -8.85
C PRO A 502 4.84 12.83 -9.19
N GLY A 503 4.58 14.11 -9.43
CA GLY A 503 3.30 14.55 -10.00
C GLY A 503 3.15 14.14 -11.47
N MET A 504 1.92 14.14 -11.94
CA MET A 504 1.58 13.82 -13.32
C MET A 504 0.88 15.00 -13.98
N TRP A 505 1.24 15.28 -15.23
CA TRP A 505 0.48 16.22 -16.03
C TRP A 505 0.43 15.82 -17.50
N SER A 506 -0.68 16.13 -18.14
CA SER A 506 -0.87 15.92 -19.58
C SER A 506 -1.65 17.08 -20.18
N PHE A 507 -1.30 17.41 -21.42
CA PHE A 507 -2.06 18.33 -22.26
C PHE A 507 -2.41 17.58 -23.54
N ASP A 508 -3.70 17.37 -23.74
CA ASP A 508 -4.25 16.78 -24.94
C ASP A 508 -5.01 17.84 -25.70
N ALA A 509 -4.92 17.83 -27.02
CA ALA A 509 -5.66 18.75 -27.87
C ALA A 509 -6.21 18.04 -29.09
N ASN A 510 -7.31 18.56 -29.61
CA ASN A 510 -7.78 18.20 -30.93
C ASN A 510 -8.09 19.45 -31.74
N LEU A 511 -7.98 19.29 -33.05
CA LEU A 511 -8.28 20.31 -34.03
C LEU A 511 -9.23 19.70 -35.05
N LEU A 512 -10.39 20.30 -35.20
CA LEU A 512 -11.41 19.89 -36.15
C LEU A 512 -11.63 21.01 -37.16
N LYS A 513 -11.76 20.64 -38.42
CA LYS A 513 -12.06 21.54 -39.52
C LYS A 513 -13.18 20.94 -40.35
N THR A 514 -14.26 21.69 -40.50
CA THR A 514 -15.38 21.33 -41.38
C THR A 514 -15.33 22.17 -42.64
N ILE A 515 -15.31 21.52 -43.80
CA ILE A 515 -15.29 22.13 -45.12
C ILE A 515 -16.58 21.73 -45.83
N LYS A 516 -17.44 22.71 -46.13
CA LYS A 516 -18.59 22.50 -47.00
C LYS A 516 -18.14 22.57 -48.46
N ILE A 517 -18.28 21.48 -49.20
CA ILE A 517 -17.89 21.37 -50.60
C ILE A 517 -19.08 21.66 -51.52
N ALA A 518 -20.26 21.15 -51.16
CA ALA A 518 -21.53 21.42 -51.83
C ALA A 518 -22.68 21.39 -50.80
N GLU A 519 -23.92 21.59 -51.24
CA GLU A 519 -25.10 21.63 -50.37
C GLU A 519 -25.29 20.33 -49.56
N SER A 520 -25.00 19.17 -50.15
CA SER A 520 -25.06 17.87 -49.46
C SER A 520 -23.69 17.32 -49.03
N LYS A 521 -22.57 17.92 -49.49
CA LYS A 521 -21.23 17.33 -49.36
C LYS A 521 -20.37 18.07 -48.34
N THR A 522 -19.98 17.38 -47.27
CA THR A 522 -19.15 17.94 -46.19
C THR A 522 -17.91 17.06 -45.95
N LEU A 523 -16.74 17.69 -45.92
CA LEU A 523 -15.49 17.06 -45.53
C LEU A 523 -15.10 17.54 -44.13
N THR A 524 -14.88 16.61 -43.21
CA THR A 524 -14.36 16.90 -41.87
C THR A 524 -12.95 16.35 -41.75
N LEU A 525 -12.02 17.23 -41.39
CA LEU A 525 -10.65 16.89 -41.03
C LEU A 525 -10.54 16.99 -39.52
N ARG A 526 -10.00 15.94 -38.88
CA ARG A 526 -9.78 15.91 -37.43
C ARG A 526 -8.36 15.44 -37.14
N VAL A 527 -7.69 16.16 -36.26
CA VAL A 527 -6.37 15.78 -35.73
C VAL A 527 -6.48 15.76 -34.21
N ASP A 528 -6.23 14.59 -33.60
CA ASP A 528 -6.13 14.42 -32.16
C ASP A 528 -4.67 14.23 -31.76
N ALA A 529 -4.25 14.93 -30.71
CA ALA A 529 -2.93 14.83 -30.13
C ALA A 529 -3.04 14.58 -28.63
N ARG A 530 -2.63 13.38 -28.20
CA ARG A 530 -2.45 13.07 -26.78
C ARG A 530 -1.02 13.36 -26.36
N ASN A 531 -0.87 14.03 -25.22
CA ASN A 531 0.38 14.54 -24.70
C ASN A 531 1.15 15.37 -25.74
N VAL A 532 0.57 16.50 -26.16
CA VAL A 532 1.10 17.38 -27.22
C VAL A 532 2.56 17.75 -26.96
N PHE A 533 2.90 18.06 -25.71
CA PHE A 533 4.25 18.46 -25.30
C PHE A 533 5.22 17.29 -25.08
N ASN A 534 4.77 16.04 -25.30
CA ASN A 534 5.58 14.84 -25.08
C ASN A 534 6.20 14.79 -23.67
N HIS A 535 5.45 15.25 -22.65
CA HIS A 535 5.92 15.25 -21.28
C HIS A 535 5.87 13.82 -20.68
N PRO A 536 6.98 13.27 -20.17
CA PRO A 536 6.98 11.92 -19.62
C PRO A 536 6.29 11.85 -18.25
N ILE A 537 5.67 10.71 -17.95
CA ILE A 537 5.10 10.40 -16.64
C ILE A 537 6.04 9.39 -15.94
N PRO A 538 6.85 9.82 -14.96
CA PRO A 538 7.78 8.93 -14.26
C PRO A 538 7.06 7.83 -13.49
N GLY A 539 7.68 6.66 -13.38
CA GLY A 539 7.31 5.65 -12.38
C GLY A 539 7.74 6.04 -10.97
N ASP A 540 7.46 5.16 -10.01
CA ASP A 540 7.88 5.36 -8.62
C ASP A 540 9.39 5.12 -8.47
N PRO A 541 10.08 5.88 -7.59
CA PRO A 541 11.49 5.66 -7.29
C PRO A 541 11.71 4.47 -6.35
N ASN A 542 12.89 3.85 -6.43
CA ASN A 542 13.35 2.93 -5.41
C ASN A 542 13.67 3.70 -4.12
N LEU A 543 12.96 3.40 -3.03
CA LEU A 543 13.12 4.07 -1.74
C LEU A 543 13.63 3.14 -0.62
N ASN A 544 14.30 2.05 -0.97
CA ASN A 544 14.96 1.18 -0.01
C ASN A 544 16.36 1.69 0.33
N ILE A 545 16.58 2.11 1.58
CA ILE A 545 17.87 2.64 2.05
C ILE A 545 18.99 1.60 2.03
N ASN A 546 18.61 0.31 1.98
CA ASN A 546 19.52 -0.82 1.88
C ASN A 546 19.89 -1.15 0.41
N SER A 547 19.28 -0.48 -0.57
CA SER A 547 19.50 -0.71 -2.00
C SER A 547 20.57 0.22 -2.59
N GLY A 548 21.35 -0.29 -3.55
CA GLY A 548 22.34 0.49 -4.30
C GLY A 548 21.75 1.51 -5.27
N THR A 549 20.45 1.42 -5.58
CA THR A 549 19.77 2.25 -6.59
C THR A 549 18.75 3.20 -5.95
N PHE A 550 19.01 3.67 -4.72
CA PHE A 550 18.10 4.58 -4.01
C PHE A 550 17.83 5.86 -4.83
N GLY A 551 16.55 6.20 -4.94
CA GLY A 551 16.03 7.32 -5.73
C GLY A 551 15.91 7.06 -7.23
N GLU A 552 16.43 5.95 -7.77
CA GLU A 552 16.37 5.66 -9.20
C GLU A 552 14.96 5.30 -9.67
N ILE A 553 14.61 5.78 -10.87
CA ILE A 553 13.37 5.51 -11.57
C ILE A 553 13.73 4.86 -12.91
N ASN A 554 13.27 3.62 -13.10
CA ASN A 554 13.67 2.77 -14.24
C ASN A 554 12.65 2.72 -15.38
N TYR A 555 11.49 3.35 -15.22
CA TYR A 555 10.46 3.39 -16.27
C TYR A 555 9.69 4.71 -16.25
N LYS A 556 9.13 5.05 -17.42
CA LYS A 556 8.26 6.20 -17.63
C LYS A 556 7.20 5.88 -18.66
N THR A 557 6.05 6.53 -18.57
CA THR A 557 4.93 6.42 -19.51
C THR A 557 4.59 7.79 -20.11
N GLY A 558 3.43 7.92 -20.77
CA GLY A 558 2.99 9.18 -21.37
C GLY A 558 3.55 9.43 -22.77
N ASN A 559 3.53 8.44 -23.66
CA ASN A 559 3.96 8.65 -25.06
C ASN A 559 3.05 9.64 -25.78
N ARG A 560 3.63 10.57 -26.56
CA ARG A 560 2.86 11.38 -27.51
C ARG A 560 2.21 10.49 -28.56
N ARG A 561 0.91 10.67 -28.80
CA ARG A 561 0.17 9.99 -29.87
C ARG A 561 -0.55 11.02 -30.72
N LEU A 562 -0.37 10.92 -32.03
CA LEU A 562 -1.06 11.75 -33.02
C LEU A 562 -1.96 10.83 -33.85
N GLN A 563 -3.21 11.23 -34.04
CA GLN A 563 -4.17 10.53 -34.87
C GLN A 563 -4.85 11.52 -35.81
N GLY A 564 -4.85 11.21 -37.09
CA GLY A 564 -5.62 11.94 -38.09
C GLY A 564 -6.85 11.13 -38.50
N GLN A 565 -7.97 11.81 -38.69
CA GLN A 565 -9.17 11.24 -39.28
C GLN A 565 -9.70 12.17 -40.36
N ILE A 566 -10.15 11.58 -41.46
CA ILE A 566 -10.86 12.25 -42.54
C ILE A 566 -12.22 11.58 -42.65
N HIS A 567 -13.28 12.37 -42.61
CA HIS A 567 -14.65 11.90 -42.79
C HIS A 567 -15.32 12.70 -43.91
N PHE A 568 -15.86 12.01 -44.90
CA PHE A 568 -16.58 12.60 -46.02
C PHE A 568 -18.03 12.14 -45.98
N GLN A 569 -18.94 13.10 -45.90
CA GLN A 569 -20.38 12.90 -45.89
C GLN A 569 -20.95 13.44 -47.20
N PHE A 570 -21.76 12.65 -47.90
CA PHE A 570 -22.27 12.93 -49.25
C PHE A 570 -23.79 13.01 -49.33
#